data_AF-A0A7C3YGF9-F1
#
_entry.id   AF-A0A7C3YGF9-F1
#
_cell.length_a   1.000
_cell.length_b   1.000
_cell.length_c   1.000
_cell.angle_alpha   90.00
_cell.angle_beta   90.00
_cell.angle_gamma   90.00
#
_symmetry.space_group_name_H-M   'P 1'
#
loop_
_entity.id
_entity.type
_entity.pdbx_description
1 polymer ?
#
loop_
_entity_poly.entity_id
_entity_poly.type
_entity_poly.pdbx_seq_one_letter_code
_entity_poly.pdbx_strand_id
1 'polypeptide(L)'
;MHTWPERREVQPKRREGKKMGKKKLLLALLTLTCLLLSISSRACFAEEESKETMYIAVFFATNPGELDLIKNVYLVFENLTVGPPVNTSLEAFNKGFVEVEYDLTPEVNRFFLSFNIFFEPSVENETANLYSNDIIQEFMKVFGHQGLELLWENQGIQESKVWFHRSFGYKPYTKEEVVAFLKYKPVDGFGKFIDGLISKYVPGDSITKLSSSYSLKRIGAGFYWTLKITATTSEVLPWDVQGRSESISINELLNNCKPLIEEPFENQRIIILIQKERTFQLSKGFTTYKIDIQKIRPEGYIITDSEFSNWPNTTEIKYEPLVPTENIIIDVLLDSSISKQELPPTVFEGVTAVIIAFLVLFFCVKKKLKKR
;
A
#
# COMPACT_ATOMS: atom_id res chain seq x y z
N MET A 1 74.31 66.60 21.64
CA MET A 1 73.42 67.13 22.69
C MET A 1 72.08 67.46 22.05
N HIS A 2 71.03 66.75 22.48
CA HIS A 2 69.60 66.88 22.13
C HIS A 2 69.18 67.16 20.67
N THR A 3 68.73 66.10 20.00
CA THR A 3 67.78 66.14 18.87
C THR A 3 66.36 65.85 19.38
N TRP A 4 65.40 66.67 18.93
CA TRP A 4 63.95 66.43 18.97
C TRP A 4 63.56 65.37 17.91
N PRO A 5 62.37 64.76 17.98
CA PRO A 5 61.27 65.33 17.19
C PRO A 5 59.87 65.29 17.84
N GLU A 6 59.14 66.34 17.47
CA GLU A 6 57.72 66.63 17.40
C GLU A 6 56.67 65.58 17.83
N ARG A 7 55.79 66.09 18.68
CA ARG A 7 54.55 65.52 19.21
C ARG A 7 53.47 65.55 18.12
N ARG A 8 53.01 64.38 17.63
CA ARG A 8 51.83 64.29 16.73
C ARG A 8 50.54 64.28 17.53
N GLU A 9 49.62 65.16 17.17
CA GLU A 9 48.23 65.17 17.64
C GLU A 9 47.48 63.93 17.15
N VAL A 10 46.79 63.26 18.08
CA VAL A 10 45.90 62.13 17.79
C VAL A 10 44.49 62.68 17.61
N GLN A 11 44.01 62.72 16.37
CA GLN A 11 42.60 63.03 16.10
C GLN A 11 41.70 61.83 16.48
N PRO A 12 40.49 62.08 17.03
CA PRO A 12 39.54 61.02 17.34
C PRO A 12 38.91 60.47 16.05
N LYS A 13 39.17 59.18 15.75
CA LYS A 13 38.48 58.45 14.68
C LYS A 13 36.99 58.34 15.00
N ARG A 14 36.19 59.20 14.36
CA ARG A 14 34.73 59.07 14.20
C ARG A 14 34.42 57.65 13.68
N ARG A 15 33.72 56.84 14.48
CA ARG A 15 33.15 55.56 14.02
C ARG A 15 32.00 55.88 13.07
N GLU A 16 32.27 55.87 11.77
CA GLU A 16 31.22 55.82 10.77
C GLU A 16 30.47 54.50 10.89
N GLY A 17 29.22 54.58 11.36
CA GLY A 17 28.27 53.49 11.31
C GLY A 17 28.13 53.05 9.85
N LYS A 18 28.78 51.92 9.51
CA LYS A 18 28.76 51.33 8.18
C LYS A 18 27.31 50.93 7.90
N LYS A 19 26.55 51.82 7.25
CA LYS A 19 25.17 51.57 6.81
C LYS A 19 25.19 50.28 6.02
N MET A 20 24.65 49.23 6.62
CA MET A 20 24.51 47.94 5.97
C MET A 20 23.61 48.17 4.76
N GLY A 21 24.21 48.14 3.56
CA GLY A 21 23.48 48.44 2.33
C GLY A 21 22.24 47.55 2.24
N LYS A 22 21.11 48.12 1.81
CA LYS A 22 19.79 47.43 1.79
C LYS A 22 19.86 46.00 1.23
N LYS A 23 20.76 45.73 0.27
CA LYS A 23 21.02 44.40 -0.30
C LYS A 23 21.62 43.39 0.70
N LYS A 24 22.52 43.82 1.59
CA LYS A 24 23.11 42.96 2.64
C LYS A 24 22.12 42.67 3.76
N LEU A 25 21.26 43.64 4.10
CA LEU A 25 20.16 43.43 5.04
C LEU A 25 19.13 42.44 4.47
N LEU A 26 18.79 42.57 3.17
CA LEU A 26 17.89 41.65 2.49
C LEU A 26 18.46 40.22 2.45
N LEU A 27 19.75 40.09 2.16
CA LEU A 27 20.43 38.79 2.13
C LEU A 27 20.48 38.15 3.53
N ALA A 28 20.78 38.94 4.57
CA ALA A 28 20.78 38.48 5.96
C ALA A 28 19.38 38.09 6.44
N LEU A 29 18.33 38.84 6.03
CA LEU A 29 16.95 38.47 6.29
C LEU A 29 16.62 37.17 5.60
N LEU A 30 16.92 37.02 4.30
CA LEU A 30 16.69 35.80 3.55
C LEU A 30 17.39 34.59 4.17
N THR A 31 18.66 34.72 4.56
CA THR A 31 19.36 33.62 5.25
C THR A 31 18.76 33.32 6.61
N LEU A 32 18.31 34.33 7.36
CA LEU A 32 17.63 34.13 8.64
C LEU A 32 16.25 33.48 8.46
N THR A 33 15.47 33.87 7.44
CA THR A 33 14.18 33.25 7.13
C THR A 33 14.38 31.81 6.67
N CYS A 34 15.41 31.52 5.87
CA CYS A 34 15.77 30.14 5.51
C CYS A 34 16.25 29.34 6.73
N LEU A 35 16.99 29.95 7.66
CA LEU A 35 17.40 29.29 8.92
C LEU A 35 16.19 29.02 9.81
N LEU A 36 15.28 29.97 9.94
CA LEU A 36 14.06 29.82 10.74
C LEU A 36 13.09 28.83 10.11
N LEU A 37 12.96 28.82 8.78
CA LEU A 37 12.17 27.80 8.05
C LEU A 37 12.79 26.40 8.19
N SER A 38 14.12 26.28 8.24
CA SER A 38 14.80 24.99 8.46
C SER A 38 14.77 24.53 9.94
N ILE A 39 14.63 25.46 10.88
CA ILE A 39 14.39 25.15 12.29
C ILE A 39 12.92 24.78 12.52
N SER A 40 11.98 25.42 11.82
CA SER A 40 10.54 25.07 11.84
C SER A 40 10.20 23.81 11.04
N SER A 41 11.05 23.41 10.08
CA SER A 41 10.93 22.13 9.36
C SER A 41 11.54 20.95 10.12
N ARG A 42 12.14 21.17 11.29
CA ARG A 42 12.05 20.16 12.35
C ARG A 42 10.63 20.19 12.87
N ALA A 43 9.74 19.73 12.00
CA ALA A 43 8.39 19.37 12.34
C ALA A 43 8.48 18.59 13.65
N CYS A 44 7.67 19.02 14.60
CA CYS A 44 7.26 18.22 15.72
C CYS A 44 6.88 16.85 15.14
N PHE A 45 7.78 15.88 15.20
CA PHE A 45 7.46 14.50 14.89
C PHE A 45 6.52 14.10 16.02
N ALA A 46 5.21 14.27 15.78
CA ALA A 46 4.23 13.59 16.60
C ALA A 46 4.64 12.12 16.54
N GLU A 47 4.92 11.52 17.70
CA GLU A 47 5.03 10.06 17.79
C GLU A 47 3.77 9.52 17.12
N GLU A 48 3.92 8.82 15.99
CA GLU A 48 2.76 8.26 15.34
C GLU A 48 2.24 7.18 16.29
N GLU A 49 1.07 7.44 16.88
CA GLU A 49 0.43 6.49 17.78
C GLU A 49 0.21 5.17 17.04
N SER A 50 0.47 4.07 17.74
CA SER A 50 0.21 2.73 17.22
C SER A 50 -1.28 2.60 16.91
N LYS A 51 -1.60 2.02 15.75
CA LYS A 51 -2.97 1.88 15.25
C LYS A 51 -3.23 0.45 14.83
N GLU A 52 -4.41 -0.05 15.16
CA GLU A 52 -4.89 -1.34 14.69
C GLU A 52 -6.12 -1.11 13.81
N THR A 53 -6.06 -1.54 12.57
CA THR A 53 -7.17 -1.42 11.63
C THR A 53 -7.53 -2.77 11.06
N MET A 54 -8.81 -3.13 11.18
CA MET A 54 -9.41 -4.26 10.47
C MET A 54 -10.13 -3.72 9.24
N TYR A 55 -9.66 -4.07 8.05
CA TYR A 55 -10.40 -3.82 6.81
C TYR A 55 -11.18 -5.06 6.40
N ILE A 56 -12.42 -4.87 5.98
CA ILE A 56 -13.23 -5.94 5.37
C ILE A 56 -13.58 -5.47 3.97
N ALA A 57 -13.07 -6.14 2.94
CA ALA A 57 -13.31 -5.76 1.56
C ALA A 57 -14.17 -6.79 0.84
N VAL A 58 -15.19 -6.32 0.13
CA VAL A 58 -16.09 -7.16 -0.68
C VAL A 58 -16.14 -6.61 -2.09
N PHE A 59 -15.76 -7.43 -3.06
CA PHE A 59 -15.67 -7.01 -4.46
C PHE A 59 -15.73 -8.19 -5.43
N PHE A 60 -16.05 -7.91 -6.69
CA PHE A 60 -15.97 -8.91 -7.75
C PHE A 60 -14.56 -8.99 -8.34
N ALA A 61 -14.12 -10.20 -8.67
CA ALA A 61 -12.93 -10.46 -9.47
C ALA A 61 -13.27 -11.43 -10.61
N THR A 62 -12.43 -11.45 -11.63
CA THR A 62 -12.53 -12.44 -12.71
C THR A 62 -11.29 -13.30 -12.72
N ASN A 63 -11.47 -14.60 -12.62
CA ASN A 63 -10.48 -15.59 -13.02
C ASN A 63 -10.81 -16.06 -14.46
N PRO A 64 -9.86 -16.62 -15.22
CA PRO A 64 -10.11 -16.98 -16.62
C PRO A 64 -11.31 -17.92 -16.78
N GLY A 65 -12.46 -17.38 -17.19
CA GLY A 65 -13.70 -18.15 -17.37
C GLY A 65 -14.65 -18.21 -16.17
N GLU A 66 -14.34 -17.54 -15.06
CA GLU A 66 -15.15 -17.55 -13.84
C GLU A 66 -15.26 -16.15 -13.21
N LEU A 67 -16.43 -15.84 -12.65
CA LEU A 67 -16.66 -14.66 -11.82
C LEU A 67 -16.57 -15.08 -10.37
N ASP A 68 -15.80 -14.36 -9.57
CA ASP A 68 -15.68 -14.60 -8.14
C ASP A 68 -16.18 -13.40 -7.34
N LEU A 69 -16.96 -13.67 -6.30
CA LEU A 69 -17.16 -12.75 -5.20
C LEU A 69 -16.03 -12.95 -4.18
N ILE A 70 -15.19 -11.94 -4.04
CA ILE A 70 -14.06 -11.94 -3.11
C ILE A 70 -14.49 -11.25 -1.82
N LYS A 71 -14.24 -11.93 -0.69
CA LYS A 71 -14.47 -11.42 0.67
C LYS A 71 -13.13 -11.50 1.40
N ASN A 72 -12.57 -10.34 1.73
CA ASN A 72 -11.27 -10.22 2.37
C ASN A 72 -11.38 -9.64 3.77
N VAL A 73 -10.51 -10.12 4.65
CA VAL A 73 -10.21 -9.46 5.92
C VAL A 73 -8.73 -9.13 5.94
N TYR A 74 -8.43 -7.85 6.21
CA TYR A 74 -7.08 -7.36 6.42
C TYR A 74 -6.93 -6.93 7.86
N LEU A 75 -5.95 -7.49 8.57
CA LEU A 75 -5.52 -6.97 9.85
C LEU A 75 -4.24 -6.17 9.61
N VAL A 76 -4.26 -4.89 9.96
CA VAL A 76 -3.13 -3.98 9.80
C VAL A 76 -2.80 -3.39 11.17
N PHE A 77 -1.59 -3.66 11.64
CA PHE A 77 -1.04 -3.11 12.88
C PHE A 77 0.08 -2.16 12.50
N GLU A 78 -0.14 -0.86 12.61
CA GLU A 78 0.80 0.18 12.18
C GLU A 78 1.53 0.80 13.36
N ASN A 79 2.73 1.28 13.09
CA ASN A 79 3.54 2.07 14.02
C ASN A 79 3.82 1.36 15.34
N LEU A 80 3.98 0.03 15.28
CA LEU A 80 4.37 -0.78 16.42
C LEU A 80 5.82 -0.46 16.78
N THR A 81 6.07 -0.07 18.04
CA THR A 81 7.42 0.18 18.56
C THR A 81 8.16 -1.11 18.91
N VAL A 82 7.42 -2.22 19.07
CA VAL A 82 7.94 -3.56 19.35
C VAL A 82 7.55 -4.49 18.20
N GLY A 83 8.50 -5.28 17.71
CA GLY A 83 8.30 -6.23 16.62
C GLY A 83 9.44 -7.25 16.55
N PRO A 84 9.68 -7.87 15.39
CA PRO A 84 10.81 -8.78 15.20
C PRO A 84 12.14 -8.14 15.67
N PRO A 85 12.99 -8.86 16.42
CA PRO A 85 14.21 -8.34 17.02
C PRO A 85 15.36 -8.25 16.00
N VAL A 86 15.13 -7.51 14.91
CA VAL A 86 16.14 -7.21 13.88
C VAL A 86 17.15 -6.22 14.45
N ASN A 87 18.44 -6.48 14.24
CA ASN A 87 19.49 -5.56 14.66
C ASN A 87 19.50 -4.27 13.82
N THR A 88 18.76 -3.26 14.27
CA THR A 88 18.69 -1.93 13.62
C THR A 88 19.96 -1.10 13.82
N SER A 89 20.95 -1.58 14.58
CA SER A 89 22.26 -0.93 14.72
C SER A 89 23.19 -1.19 13.53
N LEU A 90 22.81 -2.07 12.58
CA LEU A 90 23.62 -2.31 11.38
C LEU A 90 23.75 -1.02 10.56
N GLU A 91 24.91 -0.84 9.94
CA GLU A 91 25.17 0.32 9.09
C GLU A 91 24.11 0.48 7.99
N ALA A 92 23.66 -0.66 7.44
CA ALA A 92 22.61 -0.75 6.43
C ALA A 92 21.29 -0.04 6.81
N PHE A 93 20.89 -0.04 8.09
CA PHE A 93 19.68 0.66 8.56
C PHE A 93 19.92 2.14 8.89
N ASN A 94 21.18 2.53 9.06
CA ASN A 94 21.55 3.85 9.56
C ASN A 94 21.94 4.84 8.46
N LYS A 95 22.24 4.37 7.24
CA LYS A 95 22.63 5.21 6.10
C LYS A 95 21.62 5.15 4.95
N GLY A 96 20.71 6.14 4.92
CA GLY A 96 19.75 6.31 3.83
C GLY A 96 18.69 5.22 3.69
N PHE A 97 18.57 4.31 4.66
CA PHE A 97 17.47 3.33 4.72
C PHE A 97 16.14 4.02 4.98
N VAL A 98 15.13 3.62 4.22
CA VAL A 98 13.76 4.14 4.32
C VAL A 98 12.83 3.07 4.90
N GLU A 99 12.76 1.91 4.24
CA GLU A 99 11.79 0.86 4.55
C GLU A 99 12.26 -0.50 4.02
N VAL A 100 11.89 -1.57 4.72
CA VAL A 100 11.90 -2.93 4.19
C VAL A 100 10.55 -3.58 4.44
N GLU A 101 9.95 -4.16 3.41
CA GLU A 101 8.82 -5.08 3.52
C GLU A 101 9.31 -6.51 3.30
N TYR A 102 8.90 -7.41 4.19
CA TYR A 102 9.22 -8.82 4.20
C TYR A 102 7.93 -9.64 4.17
N ASP A 103 7.64 -10.27 3.03
CA ASP A 103 6.39 -10.96 2.77
C ASP A 103 6.55 -12.47 2.79
N LEU A 104 5.52 -13.15 3.30
CA LEU A 104 5.24 -14.56 3.06
C LEU A 104 4.12 -14.65 2.03
N THR A 105 4.46 -15.14 0.83
CA THR A 105 3.51 -15.27 -0.27
C THR A 105 3.17 -16.75 -0.53
N PRO A 106 1.90 -17.16 -0.32
CA PRO A 106 1.47 -18.51 -0.64
C PRO A 106 1.37 -18.72 -2.16
N GLU A 107 1.83 -19.87 -2.60
CA GLU A 107 1.74 -20.35 -3.98
C GLU A 107 1.31 -21.83 -3.96
N VAL A 108 0.03 -22.10 -4.22
CA VAL A 108 -0.55 -23.45 -4.16
C VAL A 108 -0.27 -24.10 -2.80
N ASN A 109 0.63 -25.09 -2.71
CA ASN A 109 0.95 -25.82 -1.48
C ASN A 109 2.31 -25.44 -0.87
N ARG A 110 2.94 -24.37 -1.39
CA ARG A 110 4.23 -23.86 -0.95
C ARG A 110 4.12 -22.37 -0.70
N PHE A 111 5.12 -21.79 -0.05
CA PHE A 111 5.30 -20.36 0.01
C PHE A 111 6.72 -19.99 -0.38
N PHE A 112 6.87 -18.78 -0.90
CA PHE A 112 8.15 -18.11 -1.05
C PHE A 112 8.15 -16.85 -0.20
N LEU A 113 9.36 -16.35 0.07
CA LEU A 113 9.56 -15.14 0.83
C LEU A 113 10.05 -14.03 -0.08
N SER A 114 9.48 -12.84 0.01
CA SER A 114 9.96 -11.67 -0.74
C SER A 114 10.40 -10.54 0.16
N PHE A 115 11.38 -9.78 -0.31
CA PHE A 115 11.84 -8.55 0.29
C PHE A 115 11.65 -7.42 -0.69
N ASN A 116 11.08 -6.30 -0.26
CA ASN A 116 11.13 -5.02 -0.96
C ASN A 116 11.87 -4.03 -0.04
N ILE A 117 13.07 -3.58 -0.44
CA ILE A 117 13.91 -2.70 0.38
C ILE A 117 14.10 -1.37 -0.34
N PHE A 118 13.85 -0.29 0.38
CA PHE A 118 13.88 1.08 -0.13
C PHE A 118 14.95 1.91 0.56
N PHE A 119 15.72 2.62 -0.25
CA PHE A 119 16.75 3.58 0.18
C PHE A 119 16.52 4.96 -0.45
N GLU A 120 17.05 5.99 0.21
CA GLU A 120 17.13 7.34 -0.33
C GLU A 120 17.99 7.38 -1.61
N PRO A 121 17.69 8.26 -2.58
CA PRO A 121 18.47 8.39 -3.83
C PRO A 121 19.94 8.74 -3.64
N SER A 122 20.30 9.30 -2.48
CA SER A 122 21.67 9.66 -2.14
C SER A 122 22.58 8.46 -1.88
N VAL A 123 22.01 7.26 -1.69
CA VAL A 123 22.79 6.04 -1.52
C VAL A 123 23.17 5.51 -2.90
N GLU A 124 24.47 5.34 -3.14
CA GLU A 124 24.98 4.76 -4.38
C GLU A 124 24.47 3.32 -4.55
N ASN A 125 24.18 2.92 -5.79
CA ASN A 125 23.52 1.65 -6.08
C ASN A 125 24.29 0.43 -5.55
N GLU A 126 25.62 0.41 -5.69
CA GLU A 126 26.47 -0.67 -5.17
C GLU A 126 26.39 -0.77 -3.64
N THR A 127 26.38 0.38 -2.96
CA THR A 127 26.24 0.45 -1.50
C THR A 127 24.85 0.01 -1.06
N ALA A 128 23.80 0.46 -1.74
CA ALA A 128 22.43 0.04 -1.47
C ALA A 128 22.23 -1.47 -1.69
N ASN A 129 22.91 -2.06 -2.69
CA ASN A 129 22.90 -3.49 -2.93
C ASN A 129 23.61 -4.30 -1.83
N LEU A 130 24.71 -3.78 -1.28
CA LEU A 130 25.39 -4.38 -0.12
C LEU A 130 24.52 -4.28 1.13
N TYR A 131 23.92 -3.12 1.38
CA TYR A 131 23.01 -2.92 2.50
C TYR A 131 21.75 -3.79 2.40
N SER A 132 21.20 -3.99 1.21
CA SER A 132 20.06 -4.89 1.03
C SER A 132 20.41 -6.34 1.38
N ASN A 133 21.63 -6.81 1.05
CA ASN A 133 22.13 -8.12 1.49
C ASN A 133 22.17 -8.23 3.01
N ASP A 134 22.76 -7.24 3.70
CA ASP A 134 22.90 -7.26 5.16
C ASP A 134 21.53 -7.29 5.85
N ILE A 135 20.58 -6.47 5.36
CA ILE A 135 19.20 -6.43 5.86
C ILE A 135 18.54 -7.80 5.66
N ILE A 136 18.62 -8.39 4.46
CA ILE A 136 18.00 -9.69 4.16
C ILE A 136 18.58 -10.78 5.07
N GLN A 137 19.91 -10.82 5.24
CA GLN A 137 20.55 -11.84 6.10
C GLN A 137 20.10 -11.73 7.55
N GLU A 138 19.94 -10.51 8.08
CA GLU A 138 19.44 -10.29 9.44
C GLU A 138 17.99 -10.75 9.59
N PHE A 139 17.11 -10.43 8.64
CA PHE A 139 15.72 -10.93 8.65
C PHE A 139 15.68 -12.46 8.54
N MET A 140 16.40 -13.05 7.59
CA MET A 140 16.45 -14.51 7.42
C MET A 140 16.94 -15.20 8.70
N LYS A 141 17.89 -14.61 9.42
CA LYS A 141 18.36 -15.10 10.72
C LYS A 141 17.27 -15.02 11.80
N VAL A 142 16.63 -13.87 11.97
CA VAL A 142 15.59 -13.63 13.00
C VAL A 142 14.38 -14.58 12.83
N PHE A 143 14.02 -14.87 11.58
CA PHE A 143 12.90 -15.76 11.26
C PHE A 143 13.31 -17.23 11.07
N GLY A 144 14.61 -17.56 11.05
CA GLY A 144 15.07 -18.95 10.88
C GLY A 144 14.95 -19.48 9.46
N HIS A 145 15.09 -18.60 8.46
CA HIS A 145 15.00 -18.86 7.03
C HIS A 145 16.36 -18.81 6.32
N GLN A 146 17.45 -18.99 7.07
CA GLN A 146 18.79 -19.06 6.52
C GLN A 146 18.94 -20.25 5.58
N GLY A 147 19.67 -20.07 4.49
CA GLY A 147 19.96 -21.12 3.50
C GLY A 147 18.87 -21.34 2.44
N LEU A 148 17.82 -20.53 2.40
CA LEU A 148 16.88 -20.54 1.27
C LEU A 148 17.54 -19.99 0.00
N GLU A 149 17.28 -20.66 -1.12
CA GLU A 149 17.81 -20.30 -2.44
C GLU A 149 17.18 -19.00 -2.95
N LEU A 150 17.99 -18.14 -3.59
CA LEU A 150 17.49 -16.98 -4.31
C LEU A 150 16.74 -17.42 -5.58
N LEU A 151 15.47 -17.07 -5.70
CA LEU A 151 14.64 -17.41 -6.86
C LEU A 151 14.66 -16.33 -7.92
N TRP A 152 14.55 -15.07 -7.49
CA TRP A 152 14.39 -13.93 -8.36
C TRP A 152 14.87 -12.66 -7.68
N GLU A 153 15.46 -11.75 -8.44
CA GLU A 153 15.81 -10.42 -7.98
C GLU A 153 15.58 -9.36 -9.06
N ASN A 154 15.28 -8.15 -8.61
CA ASN A 154 15.14 -6.97 -9.44
C ASN A 154 15.51 -5.73 -8.64
N GLN A 155 15.88 -4.66 -9.34
CA GLN A 155 16.19 -3.38 -8.73
C GLN A 155 15.77 -2.24 -9.64
N GLY A 156 15.56 -1.07 -9.07
CA GLY A 156 15.30 0.12 -9.86
C GLY A 156 15.10 1.37 -9.02
N ILE A 157 14.40 2.34 -9.61
CA ILE A 157 14.05 3.58 -8.96
C ILE A 157 12.53 3.74 -9.02
N GLN A 158 11.91 3.97 -7.86
CA GLN A 158 10.47 4.23 -7.73
C GLN A 158 10.28 5.45 -6.83
N GLU A 159 9.50 6.44 -7.27
CA GLU A 159 9.16 7.63 -6.47
C GLU A 159 10.38 8.36 -5.85
N SER A 160 11.49 8.43 -6.59
CA SER A 160 12.76 8.95 -6.06
C SER A 160 13.25 8.16 -4.84
N LYS A 161 13.17 6.83 -4.90
CA LYS A 161 13.82 5.89 -3.97
C LYS A 161 14.48 4.79 -4.79
N VAL A 162 15.65 4.33 -4.35
CA VAL A 162 16.25 3.11 -4.90
C VAL A 162 15.54 1.94 -4.26
N TRP A 163 15.03 1.01 -5.06
CA TRP A 163 14.35 -0.18 -4.57
C TRP A 163 15.08 -1.45 -5.01
N PHE A 164 15.08 -2.43 -4.12
CA PHE A 164 15.55 -3.79 -4.37
C PHE A 164 14.44 -4.76 -4.01
N HIS A 165 14.12 -5.65 -4.94
CA HIS A 165 13.27 -6.79 -4.67
C HIS A 165 14.05 -8.07 -4.78
N ARG A 166 13.90 -8.97 -3.80
CA ARG A 166 14.44 -10.32 -3.87
C ARG A 166 13.46 -11.35 -3.31
N SER A 167 13.31 -12.46 -4.01
CA SER A 167 12.46 -13.58 -3.62
C SER A 167 13.28 -14.84 -3.35
N PHE A 168 12.94 -15.59 -2.29
CA PHE A 168 13.71 -16.73 -1.81
C PHE A 168 12.85 -17.96 -1.51
N GLY A 169 13.37 -19.11 -1.93
CA GLY A 169 12.99 -20.46 -1.55
C GLY A 169 11.56 -20.88 -1.87
N TYR A 170 11.31 -22.18 -1.65
CA TYR A 170 9.97 -22.72 -1.51
C TYR A 170 9.94 -23.64 -0.31
N LYS A 171 9.07 -23.35 0.66
CA LYS A 171 8.78 -24.22 1.80
C LYS A 171 7.33 -24.69 1.74
N PRO A 172 6.99 -25.85 2.34
CA PRO A 172 5.60 -26.27 2.47
C PRO A 172 4.76 -25.20 3.17
N TYR A 173 3.60 -24.87 2.62
CA TYR A 173 2.71 -23.88 3.22
C TYR A 173 1.80 -24.57 4.24
N THR A 174 2.31 -24.75 5.47
CA THR A 174 1.58 -25.39 6.57
C THR A 174 1.32 -24.41 7.72
N LYS A 175 0.43 -24.80 8.64
CA LYS A 175 0.10 -24.00 9.82
C LYS A 175 1.35 -23.72 10.66
N GLU A 176 2.24 -24.70 10.79
CA GLU A 176 3.47 -24.59 11.58
C GLU A 176 4.41 -23.52 11.03
N GLU A 177 4.63 -23.51 9.71
CA GLU A 177 5.50 -22.53 9.05
C GLU A 177 4.90 -21.12 9.09
N VAL A 178 3.58 -20.99 8.90
CA VAL A 178 2.88 -19.70 9.02
C VAL A 178 2.92 -19.17 10.47
N VAL A 179 2.71 -20.03 11.47
CA VAL A 179 2.86 -19.67 12.89
C VAL A 179 4.30 -19.24 13.19
N ALA A 180 5.31 -19.93 12.65
CA ALA A 180 6.71 -19.57 12.82
C ALA A 180 7.02 -18.19 12.22
N PHE A 181 6.45 -17.86 11.06
CA PHE A 181 6.53 -16.52 10.47
C PHE A 181 5.82 -15.47 11.34
N LEU A 182 4.61 -15.78 11.85
CA LEU A 182 3.79 -14.87 12.64
C LEU A 182 4.13 -14.87 14.15
N LYS A 183 5.29 -15.36 14.57
CA LYS A 183 5.65 -15.50 16.00
C LYS A 183 5.81 -14.18 16.76
N TYR A 184 5.96 -13.04 16.06
CA TYR A 184 6.09 -11.70 16.65
C TYR A 184 4.81 -10.86 16.52
N LYS A 185 3.68 -11.49 16.20
CA LYS A 185 2.38 -10.81 16.09
C LYS A 185 1.93 -10.23 17.44
N PRO A 186 1.16 -9.13 17.44
CA PRO A 186 0.40 -8.71 18.63
C PRO A 186 -0.54 -9.82 19.09
N VAL A 187 -0.71 -9.97 20.41
CA VAL A 187 -1.58 -10.99 21.03
C VAL A 187 -2.91 -10.40 21.52
N ASP A 188 -2.92 -9.11 21.82
CA ASP A 188 -4.10 -8.37 22.27
C ASP A 188 -4.81 -7.70 21.07
N GLY A 189 -5.92 -7.03 21.35
CA GLY A 189 -6.68 -6.29 20.35
C GLY A 189 -7.13 -7.17 19.18
N PHE A 190 -6.91 -6.72 17.95
CA PHE A 190 -7.18 -7.56 16.76
C PHE A 190 -6.20 -8.72 16.58
N GLY A 191 -5.07 -8.71 17.28
CA GLY A 191 -4.09 -9.79 17.30
C GLY A 191 -4.68 -11.12 17.75
N LYS A 192 -5.71 -11.08 18.63
CA LYS A 192 -6.42 -12.26 19.13
C LYS A 192 -7.09 -13.11 18.04
N PHE A 193 -7.33 -12.54 16.86
CA PHE A 193 -8.00 -13.25 15.75
C PHE A 193 -7.03 -14.02 14.84
N ILE A 194 -5.72 -13.78 14.95
CA ILE A 194 -4.74 -14.31 13.98
C ILE A 194 -4.71 -15.84 13.99
N ASP A 195 -4.82 -16.48 15.14
CA ASP A 195 -4.83 -17.95 15.21
C ASP A 195 -6.10 -18.56 14.59
N GLY A 196 -7.23 -17.85 14.68
CA GLY A 196 -8.47 -18.20 13.99
C GLY A 196 -8.30 -18.16 12.47
N LEU A 197 -7.66 -17.09 11.96
CA LEU A 197 -7.32 -16.93 10.55
C LEU A 197 -6.37 -18.04 10.06
N ILE A 198 -5.27 -18.30 10.78
CA ILE A 198 -4.36 -19.40 10.40
C ILE A 198 -5.10 -20.74 10.36
N SER A 199 -5.99 -20.98 11.32
CA SER A 199 -6.74 -22.23 11.40
C SER A 199 -7.69 -22.44 10.23
N LYS A 200 -8.29 -21.37 9.70
CA LYS A 200 -9.27 -21.38 8.61
C LYS A 200 -8.62 -21.33 7.22
N TYR A 201 -7.55 -20.55 7.05
CA TYR A 201 -7.01 -20.20 5.73
C TYR A 201 -5.67 -20.89 5.39
N VAL A 202 -5.12 -21.73 6.28
CA VAL A 202 -3.85 -22.45 6.06
C VAL A 202 -4.06 -23.97 6.22
N PRO A 203 -3.61 -24.81 5.26
CA PRO A 203 -2.85 -24.47 4.04
C PRO A 203 -3.66 -23.71 2.98
N GLY A 204 -4.95 -23.48 3.22
CA GLY A 204 -5.84 -22.86 2.23
C GLY A 204 -6.08 -23.80 1.06
N ASP A 205 -6.85 -23.33 0.08
CA ASP A 205 -7.16 -24.04 -1.15
C ASP A 205 -7.29 -23.05 -2.32
N SER A 206 -7.94 -23.45 -3.41
CA SER A 206 -8.14 -22.57 -4.55
C SER A 206 -8.98 -21.33 -4.20
N ILE A 207 -9.83 -21.43 -3.17
CA ILE A 207 -10.78 -20.40 -2.78
C ILE A 207 -10.42 -19.68 -1.48
N THR A 208 -9.49 -20.20 -0.69
CA THR A 208 -9.05 -19.60 0.59
C THR A 208 -7.54 -19.43 0.65
N LYS A 209 -7.07 -18.24 1.03
CA LYS A 209 -5.63 -17.93 1.13
C LYS A 209 -5.33 -16.99 2.29
N LEU A 210 -4.15 -17.14 2.90
CA LEU A 210 -3.62 -16.20 3.89
C LEU A 210 -2.23 -15.69 3.45
N SER A 211 -2.07 -14.39 3.25
CA SER A 211 -0.76 -13.77 3.09
C SER A 211 -0.44 -12.87 4.27
N SER A 212 0.83 -12.67 4.53
CA SER A 212 1.27 -11.85 5.66
C SER A 212 2.61 -11.20 5.39
N SER A 213 2.79 -9.97 5.86
CA SER A 213 4.04 -9.23 5.73
C SER A 213 4.38 -8.43 6.98
N TYR A 214 5.69 -8.34 7.25
CA TYR A 214 6.25 -7.39 8.20
C TYR A 214 6.97 -6.30 7.43
N SER A 215 6.64 -5.04 7.69
CA SER A 215 7.42 -3.89 7.23
C SER A 215 8.13 -3.23 8.41
N LEU A 216 9.38 -2.85 8.22
CA LEU A 216 10.15 -2.00 9.11
C LEU A 216 10.43 -0.69 8.41
N LYS A 217 9.98 0.41 8.98
CA LYS A 217 10.17 1.75 8.43
C LYS A 217 10.95 2.63 9.38
N ARG A 218 11.81 3.47 8.82
CA ARG A 218 12.50 4.53 9.57
C ARG A 218 11.70 5.82 9.52
N ILE A 219 11.35 6.36 10.69
CA ILE A 219 10.66 7.64 10.82
C ILE A 219 11.46 8.51 11.80
N GLY A 220 12.10 9.55 11.27
CA GLY A 220 13.04 10.37 12.03
C GLY A 220 14.22 9.53 12.56
N ALA A 221 14.38 9.51 13.88
CA ALA A 221 15.41 8.72 14.55
C ALA A 221 14.94 7.32 14.99
N GLY A 222 13.64 7.01 14.86
CA GLY A 222 13.05 5.76 15.33
C GLY A 222 12.77 4.76 14.21
N PHE A 223 12.53 3.52 14.61
CA PHE A 223 12.10 2.43 13.76
C PHE A 223 10.72 1.95 14.21
N TYR A 224 9.85 1.73 13.23
CA TYR A 224 8.45 1.37 13.46
C TYR A 224 8.09 0.18 12.60
N TRP A 225 7.39 -0.77 13.22
CA TRP A 225 6.93 -1.99 12.57
C TRP A 225 5.49 -1.84 12.10
N THR A 226 5.22 -2.42 10.94
CA THR A 226 3.87 -2.65 10.45
C THR A 226 3.70 -4.14 10.17
N LEU A 227 2.67 -4.76 10.73
CA LEU A 227 2.26 -6.13 10.39
C LEU A 227 0.97 -6.06 9.58
N LYS A 228 0.97 -6.70 8.40
CA LYS A 228 -0.22 -6.88 7.57
C LYS A 228 -0.53 -8.36 7.45
N ILE A 229 -1.78 -8.74 7.66
CA ILE A 229 -2.28 -10.09 7.43
C ILE A 229 -3.52 -9.96 6.55
N THR A 230 -3.51 -10.65 5.41
CA THR A 230 -4.64 -10.67 4.47
C THR A 230 -5.19 -12.08 4.41
N ALA A 231 -6.43 -12.26 4.83
CA ALA A 231 -7.21 -13.47 4.64
C ALA A 231 -8.22 -13.25 3.51
N THR A 232 -8.19 -14.10 2.52
CA THR A 232 -9.03 -14.02 1.32
C THR A 232 -9.89 -15.26 1.23
N THR A 233 -11.20 -15.08 1.01
CA THR A 233 -12.06 -16.14 0.50
C THR A 233 -12.70 -15.70 -0.81
N SER A 234 -12.81 -16.61 -1.77
CA SER A 234 -13.52 -16.40 -3.03
C SER A 234 -14.70 -17.36 -3.15
N GLU A 235 -15.73 -16.92 -3.83
CA GLU A 235 -16.91 -17.72 -4.14
C GLU A 235 -17.24 -17.57 -5.62
N VAL A 236 -17.20 -18.68 -6.34
CA VAL A 236 -17.54 -18.70 -7.77
C VAL A 236 -19.03 -18.42 -7.93
N LEU A 237 -19.34 -17.41 -8.73
CA LEU A 237 -20.70 -16.99 -9.05
C LEU A 237 -21.06 -17.36 -10.50
N PRO A 238 -22.35 -17.60 -10.79
CA PRO A 238 -22.80 -17.65 -12.17
C PRO A 238 -22.54 -16.32 -12.88
N TRP A 239 -22.34 -16.38 -14.20
CA TRP A 239 -22.10 -15.18 -15.03
C TRP A 239 -23.27 -14.21 -15.04
N ASP A 240 -24.49 -14.73 -14.90
CA ASP A 240 -25.75 -14.00 -14.83
C ASP A 240 -26.29 -14.06 -13.40
N VAL A 241 -25.80 -13.17 -12.56
CA VAL A 241 -26.34 -12.98 -11.22
C VAL A 241 -27.56 -12.06 -11.30
N GLN A 242 -28.72 -12.48 -10.82
CA GLN A 242 -29.93 -11.65 -10.71
C GLN A 242 -30.60 -11.84 -9.35
N GLY A 243 -30.73 -10.76 -8.60
CA GLY A 243 -31.43 -10.72 -7.32
C GLY A 243 -30.87 -11.68 -6.26
N ARG A 244 -29.60 -12.07 -6.35
CA ARG A 244 -29.01 -13.03 -5.42
C ARG A 244 -28.68 -12.34 -4.10
N SER A 245 -29.27 -12.79 -3.00
CA SER A 245 -28.99 -12.27 -1.67
C SER A 245 -27.84 -13.03 -1.02
N GLU A 246 -26.89 -12.30 -0.43
CA GLU A 246 -25.76 -12.84 0.31
C GLU A 246 -25.67 -12.17 1.68
N SER A 247 -25.23 -12.93 2.69
CA SER A 247 -24.99 -12.39 4.04
C SER A 247 -23.53 -12.62 4.41
N ILE A 248 -22.83 -11.54 4.77
CA ILE A 248 -21.40 -11.54 5.06
C ILE A 248 -21.23 -11.34 6.56
N SER A 249 -20.80 -12.39 7.26
CA SER A 249 -20.49 -12.33 8.68
C SER A 249 -19.00 -12.13 8.90
N ILE A 250 -18.62 -11.07 9.61
CA ILE A 250 -17.21 -10.83 9.96
C ILE A 250 -16.68 -11.93 10.88
N ASN A 251 -17.46 -12.41 11.85
CA ASN A 251 -17.04 -13.52 12.71
C ASN A 251 -16.77 -14.81 11.93
N GLU A 252 -17.55 -15.09 10.90
CA GLU A 252 -17.28 -16.23 10.02
C GLU A 252 -15.93 -16.04 9.32
N LEU A 253 -15.68 -14.86 8.73
CA LEU A 253 -14.40 -14.55 8.07
C LEU A 253 -13.20 -14.62 9.03
N LEU A 254 -13.37 -14.21 10.28
CA LEU A 254 -12.33 -14.29 11.31
C LEU A 254 -12.17 -15.68 11.94
N ASN A 255 -13.06 -16.63 11.62
CA ASN A 255 -13.17 -17.92 12.31
C ASN A 255 -13.30 -17.74 13.84
N ASN A 256 -14.22 -16.87 14.25
CA ASN A 256 -14.36 -16.38 15.61
C ASN A 256 -15.80 -16.49 16.11
N CYS A 257 -15.99 -16.86 17.38
CA CYS A 257 -17.30 -16.90 18.04
C CYS A 257 -17.42 -15.91 19.20
N LYS A 258 -16.38 -15.11 19.45
CA LYS A 258 -16.34 -14.10 20.53
C LYS A 258 -16.70 -12.71 19.98
N PRO A 259 -16.94 -11.72 20.84
CA PRO A 259 -17.07 -10.34 20.39
C PRO A 259 -15.83 -9.83 19.65
N LEU A 260 -16.06 -9.10 18.57
CA LEU A 260 -15.03 -8.38 17.80
C LEU A 260 -14.28 -7.40 18.69
N ILE A 261 -15.02 -6.63 19.48
CA ILE A 261 -14.50 -5.66 20.44
C ILE A 261 -15.20 -5.92 21.77
N GLU A 262 -14.43 -6.27 22.79
CA GLU A 262 -14.93 -6.48 24.16
C GLU A 262 -14.83 -5.17 24.96
N GLU A 263 -13.74 -4.42 24.75
CA GLU A 263 -13.51 -3.09 25.33
C GLU A 263 -13.05 -2.15 24.20
N PRO A 264 -13.66 -0.95 24.03
CA PRO A 264 -13.28 -0.03 22.98
C PRO A 264 -11.91 0.60 23.28
N PHE A 265 -10.96 0.46 22.36
CA PHE A 265 -9.67 1.13 22.41
C PHE A 265 -9.64 2.27 21.38
N GLU A 266 -9.14 3.45 21.76
CA GLU A 266 -9.12 4.65 20.89
C GLU A 266 -8.34 4.44 19.58
N ASN A 267 -7.40 3.49 19.58
CA ASN A 267 -6.51 3.21 18.46
C ASN A 267 -6.99 2.08 17.54
N GLN A 268 -8.18 1.52 17.80
CA GLN A 268 -8.77 0.45 17.00
C GLN A 268 -9.84 0.96 16.04
N ARG A 269 -9.80 0.49 14.80
CA ARG A 269 -10.76 0.87 13.75
C ARG A 269 -11.21 -0.33 12.95
N ILE A 270 -12.51 -0.39 12.65
CA ILE A 270 -13.04 -1.35 11.68
C ILE A 270 -13.55 -0.55 10.48
N ILE A 271 -13.04 -0.88 9.30
CA ILE A 271 -13.38 -0.21 8.04
C ILE A 271 -13.89 -1.27 7.07
N ILE A 272 -15.14 -1.15 6.62
CA ILE A 272 -15.72 -2.06 5.64
C ILE A 272 -15.77 -1.33 4.29
N LEU A 273 -15.23 -1.97 3.27
CA LEU A 273 -15.14 -1.49 1.90
C LEU A 273 -15.96 -2.40 0.99
N ILE A 274 -16.98 -1.86 0.34
CA ILE A 274 -17.82 -2.61 -0.60
C ILE A 274 -17.75 -1.93 -1.96
N GLN A 275 -17.23 -2.65 -2.95
CA GLN A 275 -17.24 -2.18 -4.33
C GLN A 275 -18.65 -2.31 -4.91
N LYS A 276 -19.34 -1.18 -5.06
CA LYS A 276 -20.74 -1.11 -5.51
C LYS A 276 -20.90 -1.61 -6.94
N GLU A 277 -19.95 -1.28 -7.81
CA GLU A 277 -20.06 -1.60 -9.23
C GLU A 277 -18.69 -1.90 -9.84
N ARG A 278 -18.62 -2.97 -10.65
CA ARG A 278 -17.44 -3.29 -11.45
C ARG A 278 -17.83 -3.86 -12.81
N THR A 279 -17.21 -3.34 -13.86
CA THR A 279 -17.40 -3.80 -15.24
C THR A 279 -16.22 -4.63 -15.70
N PHE A 280 -16.49 -5.80 -16.28
CA PHE A 280 -15.49 -6.66 -16.91
C PHE A 280 -15.79 -6.83 -18.39
N GLN A 281 -14.73 -6.90 -19.19
CA GLN A 281 -14.82 -7.31 -20.58
C GLN A 281 -14.82 -8.84 -20.64
N LEU A 282 -15.96 -9.42 -20.99
CA LEU A 282 -16.15 -10.87 -21.09
C LEU A 282 -16.40 -11.30 -22.53
N SER A 283 -16.42 -12.61 -22.78
CA SER A 283 -16.66 -13.17 -24.11
C SER A 283 -17.98 -12.73 -24.75
N LYS A 284 -19.00 -12.39 -23.94
CA LYS A 284 -20.32 -11.93 -24.38
C LYS A 284 -20.46 -10.40 -24.43
N GLY A 285 -19.40 -9.65 -24.15
CA GLY A 285 -19.39 -8.18 -24.08
C GLY A 285 -19.08 -7.65 -22.67
N PHE A 286 -19.29 -6.34 -22.48
CA PHE A 286 -19.08 -5.70 -21.17
C PHE A 286 -20.22 -6.09 -20.24
N THR A 287 -19.87 -6.73 -19.12
CA THR A 287 -20.83 -7.07 -18.07
C THR A 287 -20.50 -6.29 -16.81
N THR A 288 -21.48 -5.57 -16.33
CA THR A 288 -21.42 -4.80 -15.09
C THR A 288 -22.08 -5.59 -13.97
N TYR A 289 -21.34 -5.84 -12.90
CA TYR A 289 -21.85 -6.44 -11.67
C TYR A 289 -22.02 -5.39 -10.60
N LYS A 290 -23.08 -5.54 -9.80
CA LYS A 290 -23.48 -4.60 -8.75
C LYS A 290 -23.64 -5.30 -7.40
N ILE A 291 -23.23 -4.60 -6.34
CA ILE A 291 -23.43 -4.98 -4.95
C ILE A 291 -24.23 -3.88 -4.27
N ASP A 292 -25.49 -4.18 -3.94
CA ASP A 292 -26.39 -3.27 -3.23
C ASP A 292 -26.50 -3.69 -1.77
N ILE A 293 -26.05 -2.82 -0.86
CA ILE A 293 -26.14 -3.06 0.58
C ILE A 293 -27.59 -2.93 1.02
N GLN A 294 -28.18 -4.02 1.50
CA GLN A 294 -29.56 -4.05 1.97
C GLN A 294 -29.65 -3.67 3.45
N LYS A 295 -28.78 -4.25 4.27
CA LYS A 295 -28.80 -4.06 5.72
C LYS A 295 -27.43 -4.32 6.33
N ILE A 296 -27.10 -3.59 7.39
CA ILE A 296 -25.92 -3.85 8.22
C ILE A 296 -26.40 -3.97 9.67
N ARG A 297 -25.87 -4.95 10.42
CA ARG A 297 -26.20 -5.19 11.82
C ARG A 297 -24.92 -5.32 12.65
N PRO A 298 -24.87 -4.86 13.92
CA PRO A 298 -25.87 -4.01 14.61
C PRO A 298 -26.07 -2.64 13.96
N GLU A 299 -27.03 -1.82 14.38
CA GLU A 299 -27.23 -0.48 13.80
C GLU A 299 -26.18 0.53 14.32
N GLY A 300 -26.01 1.66 13.63
CA GLY A 300 -25.16 2.78 14.09
C GLY A 300 -23.90 3.07 13.27
N TYR A 301 -23.75 2.49 12.08
CA TYR A 301 -22.60 2.75 11.21
C TYR A 301 -22.68 4.07 10.45
N ILE A 302 -21.54 4.73 10.28
CA ILE A 302 -21.40 5.89 9.39
C ILE A 302 -21.05 5.37 7.99
N ILE A 303 -22.00 5.51 7.07
CA ILE A 303 -21.83 5.12 5.66
C ILE A 303 -21.43 6.37 4.88
N THR A 304 -20.23 6.36 4.32
CA THR A 304 -19.74 7.43 3.45
C THR A 304 -19.38 6.86 2.10
N ASP A 305 -19.84 7.51 1.04
CA ASP A 305 -19.28 7.26 -0.29
C ASP A 305 -17.83 7.74 -0.28
N SER A 306 -16.88 6.81 -0.36
CA SER A 306 -15.47 7.16 -0.27
C SER A 306 -14.91 7.45 -1.65
N GLU A 307 -14.20 8.56 -1.78
CA GLU A 307 -13.21 8.77 -2.84
C GLU A 307 -11.85 8.18 -2.43
N PHE A 308 -11.83 7.00 -1.78
CA PHE A 308 -10.56 6.37 -1.45
C PHE A 308 -9.81 6.11 -2.77
N SER A 309 -8.68 6.79 -2.95
CA SER A 309 -8.13 7.18 -4.26
C SER A 309 -7.72 6.01 -5.18
N ASN A 310 -7.79 4.78 -4.71
CA ASN A 310 -7.33 3.59 -5.43
C ASN A 310 -8.46 2.60 -5.76
N TRP A 311 -9.67 2.76 -5.23
CA TRP A 311 -10.79 1.82 -5.42
C TRP A 311 -12.05 2.56 -5.90
N PRO A 312 -12.22 2.73 -7.23
CA PRO A 312 -13.37 3.44 -7.77
C PRO A 312 -14.68 2.72 -7.42
N ASN A 313 -15.74 3.51 -7.20
CA ASN A 313 -17.10 3.04 -6.88
C ASN A 313 -17.20 2.22 -5.58
N THR A 314 -16.48 2.65 -4.53
CA THR A 314 -16.46 1.94 -3.23
C THR A 314 -17.27 2.69 -2.19
N THR A 315 -18.08 1.95 -1.43
CA THR A 315 -18.72 2.45 -0.21
C THR A 315 -17.81 2.12 0.96
N GLU A 316 -17.47 3.14 1.74
CA GLU A 316 -16.75 2.96 3.00
C GLU A 316 -17.73 3.08 4.16
N ILE A 317 -17.82 2.03 4.95
CA ILE A 317 -18.61 2.00 6.17
C ILE A 317 -17.60 2.02 7.31
N LYS A 318 -17.57 3.14 8.04
CA LYS A 318 -16.67 3.30 9.18
C LYS A 318 -17.37 2.90 10.45
N TYR A 319 -16.66 2.11 11.25
CA TYR A 319 -17.02 1.86 12.62
C TYR A 319 -16.00 2.55 13.52
N GLU A 320 -16.43 3.64 14.16
CA GLU A 320 -15.69 4.31 15.22
C GLU A 320 -16.23 3.74 16.55
N PRO A 321 -15.52 2.80 17.19
CA PRO A 321 -16.09 2.07 18.33
C PRO A 321 -16.31 3.02 19.52
N LEU A 322 -17.57 3.17 19.93
CA LEU A 322 -17.95 3.71 21.24
C LEU A 322 -18.54 2.63 22.16
N VAL A 323 -18.69 1.38 21.67
CA VAL A 323 -19.29 0.26 22.41
C VAL A 323 -18.71 -1.10 21.97
N PRO A 324 -18.78 -2.13 22.83
CA PRO A 324 -18.48 -3.51 22.45
C PRO A 324 -19.30 -3.97 21.24
N THR A 325 -18.70 -4.79 20.38
CA THR A 325 -19.34 -5.29 19.15
C THR A 325 -19.24 -6.80 19.08
N GLU A 326 -20.38 -7.49 19.01
CA GLU A 326 -20.44 -8.95 18.98
C GLU A 326 -20.04 -9.53 17.61
N ASN A 327 -20.81 -9.19 16.57
CA ASN A 327 -20.58 -9.59 15.19
C ASN A 327 -21.16 -8.52 14.27
N ILE A 328 -20.50 -8.26 13.15
CA ILE A 328 -21.04 -7.40 12.10
C ILE A 328 -21.52 -8.31 10.97
N ILE A 329 -22.77 -8.11 10.58
CA ILE A 329 -23.42 -8.85 9.49
C ILE A 329 -23.87 -7.84 8.43
N ILE A 330 -23.44 -8.07 7.20
CA ILE A 330 -23.76 -7.24 6.04
C ILE A 330 -24.59 -8.08 5.08
N ASP A 331 -25.86 -7.71 4.92
CA ASP A 331 -26.76 -8.30 3.94
C ASP A 331 -26.64 -7.51 2.63
N VAL A 332 -26.28 -8.18 1.53
CA VAL A 332 -26.10 -7.58 0.20
C VAL A 332 -26.95 -8.28 -0.85
N LEU A 333 -27.35 -7.51 -1.87
CA LEU A 333 -27.99 -8.01 -3.07
C LEU A 333 -27.02 -7.89 -4.25
N LEU A 334 -26.87 -8.97 -5.01
CA LEU A 334 -25.99 -9.05 -6.16
C LEU A 334 -26.81 -9.08 -7.45
N ASP A 335 -26.41 -8.25 -8.39
CA ASP A 335 -27.03 -8.14 -9.70
C ASP A 335 -25.98 -8.00 -10.81
N SER A 336 -26.37 -8.36 -12.03
CA SER A 336 -25.56 -8.24 -13.24
C SER A 336 -26.36 -7.63 -14.38
N SER A 337 -25.69 -6.84 -15.21
CA SER A 337 -26.26 -6.23 -16.40
C SER A 337 -25.26 -6.28 -17.54
N ILE A 338 -25.71 -6.74 -18.72
CA ILE A 338 -24.87 -6.84 -19.90
C ILE A 338 -25.11 -5.60 -20.75
N SER A 339 -24.09 -4.78 -20.92
CA SER A 339 -24.08 -3.72 -21.91
C SER A 339 -23.49 -4.29 -23.20
N LYS A 340 -24.35 -4.51 -24.20
CA LYS A 340 -23.87 -4.70 -25.57
C LYS A 340 -23.44 -3.32 -26.05
N GLN A 341 -22.14 -3.03 -25.98
CA GLN A 341 -21.62 -1.83 -26.60
C GLN A 341 -21.83 -1.96 -28.10
N GLU A 342 -22.89 -1.35 -28.62
CA GLU A 342 -22.98 -1.06 -30.04
C GLU A 342 -21.81 -0.13 -30.35
N LEU A 343 -20.93 -0.54 -31.26
CA LEU A 343 -19.84 0.31 -31.73
C LEU A 343 -20.44 1.68 -32.07
N PRO A 344 -19.86 2.80 -31.59
CA PRO A 344 -20.34 4.12 -31.95
C PRO A 344 -20.42 4.21 -33.48
N PRO A 345 -21.54 4.68 -34.07
CA PRO A 345 -21.70 4.79 -35.52
C PRO A 345 -20.51 5.48 -36.19
N THR A 346 -19.88 6.41 -35.48
CA THR A 346 -18.68 7.17 -35.88
C THR A 346 -17.46 6.30 -36.16
N VAL A 347 -17.27 5.15 -35.51
CA VAL A 347 -16.17 4.22 -35.80
C VAL A 347 -16.41 3.51 -37.14
N PHE A 348 -17.67 3.09 -37.38
CA PHE A 348 -18.06 2.50 -38.66
C PHE A 348 -17.96 3.51 -39.81
N GLU A 349 -18.41 4.74 -39.59
CA GLU A 349 -18.29 5.85 -40.55
C GLU A 349 -16.82 6.17 -40.84
N GLY A 350 -15.96 6.21 -39.82
CA GLY A 350 -14.52 6.44 -39.95
C GLY A 350 -13.82 5.35 -40.76
N VAL A 351 -14.06 4.08 -40.46
CA VAL A 351 -13.48 2.95 -41.21
C VAL A 351 -13.97 2.94 -42.65
N THR A 352 -15.26 3.23 -42.87
CA THR A 352 -15.83 3.30 -44.23
C THR A 352 -15.21 4.46 -45.04
N ALA A 353 -15.02 5.63 -44.42
CA ALA A 353 -14.37 6.77 -45.06
C ALA A 353 -12.91 6.48 -45.44
N VAL A 354 -12.15 5.77 -44.59
CA VAL A 354 -10.77 5.35 -44.89
C VAL A 354 -10.73 4.38 -46.06
N ILE A 355 -11.63 3.39 -46.12
CA ILE A 355 -11.72 2.43 -47.22
C ILE A 355 -12.05 3.16 -48.54
N ILE A 356 -13.02 4.08 -48.52
CA ILE A 356 -13.39 4.88 -49.71
C ILE A 356 -12.22 5.74 -50.18
N ALA A 357 -11.54 6.44 -49.27
CA ALA A 357 -10.37 7.25 -49.60
C ALA A 357 -9.27 6.39 -50.25
N PHE A 358 -9.01 5.20 -49.71
CA PHE A 358 -8.02 4.27 -50.26
C PHE A 358 -8.40 3.80 -51.67
N LEU A 359 -9.68 3.45 -51.90
CA LEU A 359 -10.19 3.07 -53.22
C LEU A 359 -10.06 4.21 -54.24
N VAL A 360 -10.42 5.44 -53.86
CA VAL A 360 -10.29 6.63 -54.73
C VAL A 360 -8.81 6.85 -55.08
N LEU A 361 -7.91 6.78 -54.10
CA LEU A 361 -6.48 6.96 -54.30
C LEU A 361 -5.89 5.88 -55.22
N PHE A 362 -6.30 4.62 -55.03
CA PHE A 362 -5.94 3.50 -55.90
C PHE A 362 -6.40 3.72 -57.35
N PHE A 363 -7.64 4.17 -57.56
CA PHE A 363 -8.16 4.49 -58.90
C PHE A 363 -7.43 5.67 -59.54
N CYS A 364 -7.11 6.72 -58.78
CA CYS A 364 -6.33 7.87 -59.27
C CYS A 364 -4.91 7.46 -59.70
N VAL A 365 -4.24 6.62 -58.91
CA VAL A 365 -2.90 6.10 -59.23
C VAL A 365 -2.95 5.21 -60.47
N LYS A 366 -3.91 4.28 -60.55
CA LYS A 366 -4.12 3.41 -61.72
C LYS A 366 -4.39 4.21 -63.00
N LYS A 367 -5.18 5.29 -62.91
CA LYS A 367 -5.49 6.17 -64.05
C LYS A 367 -4.27 6.99 -64.50
N LYS A 368 -3.40 7.42 -63.58
CA LYS A 368 -2.12 8.08 -63.92
C LYS A 368 -1.12 7.10 -64.56
N LEU A 369 -1.06 5.85 -64.09
CA LEU A 369 -0.19 4.82 -64.65
C LEU A 369 -0.61 4.35 -66.05
N LYS A 370 -1.89 4.47 -66.43
CA LYS A 370 -2.38 4.19 -67.80
C LYS A 370 -2.14 5.32 -68.82
N LYS A 371 -1.75 6.51 -68.36
CA LYS A 371 -1.50 7.69 -69.21
C LYS A 371 -0.01 7.93 -69.46
N ARG A 372 0.88 7.21 -68.77
CA ARG A 372 2.28 7.00 -69.16
C ARG A 372 2.34 5.71 -69.94
#